data_AF-A0AAW0CIK3-F1
#
_entry.id   AF-A0AAW0CIK3-F1
#
_cell.length_a   1.000
_cell.length_b   1.000
_cell.length_c   1.000
_cell.angle_alpha   90.00
_cell.angle_beta   90.00
_cell.angle_gamma   90.00
#
_symmetry.space_group_name_H-M   'P 1'
#
loop_
_entity.id
_entity.type
_entity.pdbx_description
1 polymer ?
#
loop_
_entity_poly.entity_id
_entity_poly.type
_entity_poly.pdbx_seq_one_letter_code
_entity_poly.pdbx_strand_id
1 'polypeptide(L)'
;MTGSRFFIVTSLLLATTASVYGHDHGHELPTDNDSKPIDTILWIHIFLQALVWGVLFPVGMVLGISRSRWHVPLQSVGFLLTAGGYILGHSHKGRSFLEGAHGKMASIMFIPITAQLVLGIYLKLHIHERTLRPWAVRAHGILGKSYPIWGWIQMLFGAITIRSYCRGGHLGQCLAHYIMGSGFIAYGIIMAIILLVGESWVRRSGRSPEWWDSWVIMLWGIVNTFTEHHGGAWSVKDMQHTILGVLWWTGGALGIFLARNNQRNVVPAVMSVTFFDSSSIRLIDFAINSIILTGWGMSSHAQELMISTKVHAMFGYTLMLAGITRIIEICFFAPRYTNDIADEDDRSEHTLAGSEPNPSPYSLPNSDKTAAARAFRHLPPYLLVAAGLLFMSATDEEVRFIHDIEMDHVTYILIMYSLSFILYTLIVSLIHLYATTGRNAASAEHSRSNNIELTETPIQSKFYSRVPTSSRAGAEETRHVLGDDEDD
;
A
#
# COMPACT_ATOMS: atom_id res chain seq x y z
N MET A 1 -25.62 37.96 -6.23
CA MET A 1 -24.78 37.21 -7.20
C MET A 1 -24.42 35.78 -6.76
N THR A 2 -25.10 35.20 -5.77
CA THR A 2 -24.84 33.84 -5.24
C THR A 2 -25.73 32.75 -5.84
N GLY A 3 -26.91 33.09 -6.36
CA GLY A 3 -27.86 32.12 -6.95
C GLY A 3 -27.43 31.54 -8.29
N SER A 4 -26.87 32.35 -9.20
CA SER A 4 -26.52 31.91 -10.57
C SER A 4 -25.40 30.85 -10.60
N ARG A 5 -24.48 30.87 -9.63
CA ARG A 5 -23.39 29.87 -9.55
C ARG A 5 -23.84 28.51 -9.03
N PHE A 6 -24.90 28.45 -8.22
CA PHE A 6 -25.47 27.20 -7.73
C PHE A 6 -26.21 26.45 -8.85
N PHE A 7 -26.97 27.18 -9.67
CA PHE A 7 -27.71 26.62 -10.80
C PHE A 7 -26.83 25.95 -11.86
N ILE A 8 -25.62 26.46 -12.11
CA ILE A 8 -24.68 25.86 -13.07
C ILE A 8 -24.15 24.51 -12.54
N VAL A 9 -23.85 24.42 -11.25
CA VAL A 9 -23.38 23.18 -10.62
C VAL A 9 -24.49 22.12 -10.59
N THR A 10 -25.72 22.51 -10.27
CA THR A 10 -26.87 21.58 -10.27
C THR A 10 -27.24 21.11 -11.68
N SER A 11 -27.13 21.99 -12.69
CA SER A 11 -27.42 21.63 -14.09
C SER A 11 -26.37 20.68 -14.68
N LEU A 12 -25.09 20.82 -14.28
CA LEU A 12 -24.03 19.89 -14.68
C LEU A 12 -24.21 18.50 -14.02
N LEU A 13 -24.67 18.47 -12.76
CA LEU A 13 -25.00 17.24 -12.03
C LEU A 13 -26.18 16.48 -12.67
N LEU A 14 -27.24 17.19 -13.09
CA LEU A 14 -28.37 16.55 -13.78
C LEU A 14 -28.01 16.03 -15.17
N ALA A 15 -27.13 16.73 -15.91
CA ALA A 15 -26.65 16.26 -17.20
C ALA A 15 -25.83 14.97 -17.07
N THR A 16 -25.06 14.80 -15.98
CA THR A 16 -24.32 13.56 -15.72
C THR A 16 -25.20 12.38 -15.29
N THR A 17 -26.33 12.63 -14.61
CA THR A 17 -27.29 11.57 -14.23
C THR A 17 -28.12 11.07 -15.40
N ALA A 18 -28.38 11.91 -16.42
CA ALA A 18 -29.12 11.49 -17.61
C ALA A 18 -28.33 10.49 -18.47
N SER A 19 -27.00 10.55 -18.46
CA SER A 19 -26.11 9.57 -19.10
C SER A 19 -26.02 8.21 -18.38
N VAL A 20 -26.65 8.06 -17.21
CA VAL A 20 -26.73 6.77 -16.48
C VAL A 20 -27.83 5.87 -17.03
N TYR A 21 -28.77 6.40 -17.82
CA TYR A 21 -29.75 5.60 -18.57
C TYR A 21 -29.16 5.22 -19.94
N GLY A 22 -28.26 4.24 -19.94
CA GLY A 22 -27.73 3.64 -21.16
C GLY A 22 -28.83 2.91 -21.94
N HIS A 23 -28.91 3.21 -23.23
CA HIS A 23 -29.75 2.53 -24.22
C HIS A 23 -29.48 1.01 -24.25
N ASP A 24 -30.56 0.25 -24.34
CA ASP A 24 -30.58 -1.21 -24.50
C ASP A 24 -30.06 -1.58 -25.90
N HIS A 25 -28.78 -1.94 -26.01
CA HIS A 25 -28.20 -2.47 -27.24
C HIS A 25 -28.13 -3.99 -27.12
N GLY A 26 -28.82 -4.68 -28.04
CA GLY A 26 -29.04 -6.12 -28.03
C GLY A 26 -27.79 -6.96 -27.71
N HIS A 27 -28.00 -7.99 -26.89
CA HIS A 27 -27.00 -8.82 -26.22
C HIS A 27 -26.12 -9.72 -27.12
N GLU A 28 -26.12 -9.53 -28.44
CA GLU A 28 -25.37 -10.37 -29.38
C GLU A 28 -24.26 -9.59 -30.07
N LEU A 29 -23.01 -9.99 -29.82
CA LEU A 29 -21.88 -9.49 -30.58
C LEU A 29 -21.94 -10.01 -32.02
N PRO A 30 -21.52 -9.22 -33.02
CA PRO A 30 -21.35 -9.72 -34.38
C PRO A 30 -20.42 -10.93 -34.42
N THR A 31 -20.72 -11.93 -35.26
CA THR A 31 -19.96 -13.18 -35.37
C THR A 31 -18.49 -13.01 -35.76
N ASP A 32 -18.14 -11.89 -36.41
CA ASP A 32 -16.78 -11.50 -36.80
C ASP A 32 -16.12 -10.51 -35.80
N ASN A 33 -16.57 -10.49 -34.55
CA ASN A 33 -16.06 -9.53 -33.57
C ASN A 33 -14.76 -9.98 -32.88
N ASP A 34 -14.55 -11.29 -32.68
CA ASP A 34 -13.36 -11.81 -32.02
C ASP A 34 -12.10 -11.82 -32.90
N SER A 35 -12.29 -11.81 -34.22
CA SER A 35 -11.25 -11.68 -35.25
C SER A 35 -10.77 -10.23 -35.46
N LYS A 36 -11.53 -9.24 -34.98
CA LYS A 36 -11.17 -7.82 -35.16
C LYS A 36 -10.01 -7.43 -34.25
N PRO A 37 -9.00 -6.71 -34.77
CA PRO A 37 -7.93 -6.20 -33.94
C PRO A 37 -8.43 -5.11 -32.97
N ILE A 38 -7.68 -4.92 -31.89
CA ILE A 38 -7.85 -3.78 -30.98
C ILE A 38 -7.44 -2.52 -31.73
N ASP A 39 -8.39 -1.62 -31.93
CA ASP A 39 -8.18 -0.33 -32.62
C ASP A 39 -7.25 0.59 -31.80
N THR A 40 -6.55 1.48 -32.49
CA THR A 40 -5.65 2.48 -31.90
C THR A 40 -6.38 3.34 -30.86
N ILE A 41 -7.66 3.68 -31.09
CA ILE A 41 -8.49 4.44 -30.12
C ILE A 41 -8.59 3.70 -28.79
N LEU A 42 -8.81 2.39 -28.85
CA LEU A 42 -8.95 1.54 -27.67
C LEU A 42 -7.61 1.37 -26.94
N TRP A 43 -6.49 1.25 -27.67
CA TRP A 43 -5.16 1.29 -27.06
C TRP A 43 -4.89 2.61 -26.34
N ILE A 44 -5.23 3.75 -26.96
CA ILE A 44 -5.10 5.06 -26.32
C ILE A 44 -5.95 5.11 -25.04
N HIS A 45 -7.20 4.61 -25.08
CA HIS A 45 -8.03 4.50 -23.88
C HIS A 45 -7.34 3.70 -22.77
N ILE A 46 -6.82 2.50 -23.08
CA ILE A 46 -6.19 1.61 -22.10
C ILE A 46 -4.98 2.30 -21.45
N PHE A 47 -4.03 2.80 -22.25
CA PHE A 47 -2.82 3.42 -21.73
C PHE A 47 -3.11 4.73 -20.98
N LEU A 48 -4.03 5.55 -21.49
CA LEU A 48 -4.44 6.79 -20.83
C LEU A 48 -5.08 6.52 -19.48
N GLN A 49 -6.03 5.59 -19.41
CA GLN A 49 -6.71 5.27 -18.15
C GLN A 49 -5.78 4.57 -17.16
N ALA A 50 -4.88 3.68 -17.62
CA ALA A 50 -3.86 3.08 -16.76
C ALA A 50 -2.93 4.14 -16.16
N LEU A 51 -2.51 5.14 -16.94
CA LEU A 51 -1.70 6.25 -16.44
C LEU A 51 -2.47 7.13 -15.44
N VAL A 52 -3.73 7.44 -15.75
CA VAL A 52 -4.56 8.31 -14.91
C VAL A 52 -4.89 7.66 -13.57
N TRP A 53 -5.39 6.42 -13.58
CA TRP A 53 -5.77 5.69 -12.37
C TRP A 53 -4.60 5.08 -11.62
N GLY A 54 -3.58 4.59 -12.33
CA GLY A 54 -2.40 4.00 -11.73
C GLY A 54 -1.42 5.03 -11.19
N VAL A 55 -1.24 6.17 -11.85
CA VAL A 55 -0.17 7.13 -11.50
C VAL A 55 -0.74 8.48 -11.07
N LEU A 56 -1.51 9.14 -11.93
CA LEU A 56 -1.87 10.54 -11.73
C LEU A 56 -2.77 10.77 -10.50
N PHE A 57 -3.81 9.95 -10.32
CA PHE A 57 -4.70 10.05 -9.16
C PHE A 57 -3.99 9.71 -7.84
N PRO A 58 -3.20 8.61 -7.72
CA PRO A 58 -2.40 8.34 -6.53
C PRO A 58 -1.39 9.44 -6.21
N VAL A 59 -0.68 10.00 -7.20
CA VAL A 59 0.23 11.14 -7.01
C VAL A 59 -0.55 12.35 -6.50
N GLY A 60 -1.68 12.66 -7.12
CA GLY A 60 -2.56 13.74 -6.69
C GLY A 60 -3.07 13.55 -5.27
N MET A 61 -3.42 12.32 -4.87
CA MET A 61 -3.82 11.98 -3.50
C MET A 61 -2.69 12.27 -2.51
N VAL A 62 -1.48 11.79 -2.78
CA VAL A 62 -0.30 12.00 -1.92
C VAL A 62 -0.01 13.50 -1.74
N LEU A 63 -0.04 14.27 -2.82
CA LEU A 63 0.11 15.73 -2.77
C LEU A 63 -0.99 16.41 -1.94
N GLY A 64 -2.21 15.85 -1.96
CA GLY A 64 -3.32 16.31 -1.12
C GLY A 64 -3.07 16.06 0.36
N ILE A 65 -2.56 14.87 0.72
CA ILE A 65 -2.22 14.51 2.10
C ILE A 65 -1.07 15.39 2.63
N SER A 66 -0.06 15.65 1.80
CA SER A 66 1.07 16.51 2.17
C SER A 66 0.74 18.01 2.14
N ARG A 67 -0.47 18.40 1.70
CA ARG A 67 -0.93 19.80 1.54
C ARG A 67 -0.12 20.61 0.52
N SER A 68 0.32 19.97 -0.57
CA SER A 68 1.02 20.64 -1.67
C SER A 68 0.06 21.44 -2.57
N ARG A 69 0.52 22.60 -3.07
CA ARG A 69 -0.23 23.46 -4.02
C ARG A 69 -0.56 22.77 -5.35
N TRP A 70 0.23 21.76 -5.71
CA TRP A 70 0.08 21.00 -6.96
C TRP A 70 -1.05 19.98 -6.94
N HIS A 71 -1.65 19.72 -5.77
CA HIS A 71 -2.78 18.81 -5.64
C HIS A 71 -3.95 19.19 -6.57
N VAL A 72 -4.42 20.43 -6.52
CA VAL A 72 -5.60 20.85 -7.28
C VAL A 72 -5.36 20.83 -8.79
N PRO A 73 -4.28 21.45 -9.34
CA PRO A 73 -4.01 21.40 -10.77
C PRO A 73 -3.89 19.98 -11.32
N LEU A 74 -3.15 19.11 -10.62
CA LEU A 74 -2.95 17.73 -11.05
C LEU A 74 -4.28 16.97 -11.08
N GLN A 75 -5.10 17.08 -10.03
CA GLN A 75 -6.41 16.43 -9.96
C GLN A 75 -7.36 16.94 -11.05
N SER A 76 -7.37 18.24 -11.34
CA SER A 76 -8.18 18.81 -12.42
C SER A 76 -7.79 18.24 -13.78
N VAL A 77 -6.49 18.11 -14.06
CA VAL A 77 -6.00 17.44 -15.28
C VAL A 77 -6.44 15.97 -15.30
N GLY A 78 -6.34 15.27 -14.16
CA GLY A 78 -6.81 13.89 -14.00
C GLY A 78 -8.27 13.71 -14.42
N PHE A 79 -9.17 14.53 -13.89
CA PHE A 79 -10.60 14.47 -14.25
C PHE A 79 -10.87 14.75 -15.73
N LEU A 80 -10.16 15.71 -16.34
CA LEU A 80 -10.27 15.99 -17.77
C LEU A 80 -9.83 14.80 -18.63
N LEU A 81 -8.69 14.19 -18.26
CA LEU A 81 -8.18 13.00 -18.96
C LEU A 81 -9.09 11.79 -18.75
N THR A 82 -9.69 11.62 -17.56
CA THR A 82 -10.70 10.57 -17.31
C THR A 82 -11.92 10.74 -18.20
N ALA A 83 -12.44 11.98 -18.33
CA ALA A 83 -13.56 12.27 -19.23
C ALA A 83 -13.21 12.00 -20.70
N GLY A 84 -12.03 12.45 -21.14
CA GLY A 84 -11.52 12.16 -22.49
C GLY A 84 -11.38 10.65 -22.75
N GLY A 85 -10.82 9.92 -21.80
CA GLY A 85 -10.71 8.47 -21.91
C GLY A 85 -12.06 7.75 -21.87
N TYR A 86 -13.06 8.23 -21.12
CA TYR A 86 -14.41 7.66 -21.18
C TYR A 86 -15.02 7.77 -22.58
N ILE A 87 -14.85 8.93 -23.24
CA ILE A 87 -15.28 9.14 -24.63
C ILE A 87 -14.53 8.19 -25.57
N LEU A 88 -13.21 8.07 -25.42
CA LEU A 88 -12.40 7.16 -26.23
C LEU A 88 -12.90 5.71 -26.11
N GLY A 89 -13.23 5.27 -24.89
CA GLY A 89 -13.74 3.93 -24.60
C GLY A 89 -15.13 3.62 -25.19
N HIS A 90 -15.94 4.63 -25.54
CA HIS A 90 -17.23 4.42 -26.21
C HIS A 90 -17.20 4.74 -27.72
N SER A 91 -16.16 5.44 -28.18
CA SER A 91 -16.01 5.88 -29.57
C SER A 91 -15.20 4.93 -30.46
N HIS A 92 -14.62 3.86 -29.89
CA HIS A 92 -13.82 2.92 -30.66
C HIS A 92 -14.68 2.13 -31.66
N LYS A 93 -14.13 1.86 -32.84
CA LYS A 93 -14.81 1.08 -33.89
C LYS A 93 -14.22 -0.32 -34.10
N GLY A 94 -13.17 -0.64 -33.35
CA GLY A 94 -12.52 -1.97 -33.35
C GLY A 94 -13.34 -3.04 -32.62
N ARG A 95 -12.64 -4.05 -32.09
CA ARG A 95 -13.24 -5.12 -31.29
C ARG A 95 -14.15 -4.56 -30.18
N SER A 96 -15.39 -5.01 -30.17
CA SER A 96 -16.35 -4.73 -29.10
C SER A 96 -16.30 -5.82 -28.04
N PHE A 97 -16.73 -5.50 -26.82
CA PHE A 97 -16.74 -6.46 -25.71
C PHE A 97 -18.17 -6.64 -25.22
N LEU A 98 -18.51 -7.86 -24.80
CA LEU A 98 -19.76 -8.11 -24.09
C LEU A 98 -19.83 -7.24 -22.84
N GLU A 99 -21.06 -6.89 -22.47
CA GLU A 99 -21.34 -6.24 -21.19
C GLU A 99 -20.66 -7.04 -20.06
N GLY A 100 -19.80 -6.36 -19.31
CA GLY A 100 -18.92 -6.99 -18.34
C GLY A 100 -18.74 -6.15 -17.09
N ALA A 101 -18.04 -6.71 -16.11
CA ALA A 101 -17.77 -6.06 -14.84
C ALA A 101 -17.09 -4.68 -15.03
N HIS A 102 -16.20 -4.54 -16.02
CA HIS A 102 -15.52 -3.27 -16.31
C HIS A 102 -16.47 -2.13 -16.69
N GLY A 103 -17.43 -2.39 -17.58
CA GLY A 103 -18.41 -1.39 -18.02
C GLY A 103 -19.35 -1.00 -16.89
N LYS A 104 -19.89 -1.99 -16.16
CA LYS A 104 -20.74 -1.74 -14.98
C LYS A 104 -20.01 -0.96 -13.90
N MET A 105 -18.76 -1.33 -13.63
CA MET A 105 -17.91 -0.66 -12.66
C MET A 105 -17.59 0.78 -13.09
N ALA A 106 -17.31 1.02 -14.37
CA ALA A 106 -17.15 2.38 -14.90
C ALA A 106 -18.37 3.26 -14.64
N SER A 107 -19.58 2.72 -14.84
CA SER A 107 -20.83 3.42 -14.54
C SER A 107 -20.97 3.74 -13.04
N ILE A 108 -20.62 2.80 -12.17
CA ILE A 108 -20.62 3.00 -10.71
C ILE A 108 -19.60 4.08 -10.30
N MET A 109 -18.44 4.14 -10.96
CA MET A 109 -17.37 5.09 -10.65
C MET A 109 -17.75 6.55 -10.90
N PHE A 110 -18.77 6.86 -11.70
CA PHE A 110 -19.24 8.24 -11.84
C PHE A 110 -19.70 8.85 -10.51
N ILE A 111 -20.21 8.03 -9.59
CA ILE A 111 -20.66 8.47 -8.26
C ILE A 111 -19.47 9.03 -7.44
N PRO A 112 -18.41 8.25 -7.14
CA PRO A 112 -17.27 8.76 -6.38
C PRO A 112 -16.49 9.85 -7.13
N ILE A 113 -16.43 9.83 -8.48
CA ILE A 113 -15.81 10.89 -9.29
C ILE A 113 -16.53 12.22 -9.09
N THR A 114 -17.85 12.22 -9.29
CA THR A 114 -18.68 13.42 -9.17
C THR A 114 -18.69 13.93 -7.74
N ALA A 115 -18.83 13.04 -6.76
CA ALA A 115 -18.80 13.41 -5.35
C ALA A 115 -17.47 14.09 -4.95
N GLN A 116 -16.34 13.56 -5.41
CA GLN A 116 -15.03 14.14 -5.10
C GLN A 116 -14.82 15.50 -5.77
N LEU A 117 -15.27 15.65 -7.02
CA LEU A 117 -15.20 16.92 -7.76
C LEU A 117 -16.05 18.00 -7.09
N VAL A 118 -17.30 17.68 -6.74
CA VAL A 118 -18.23 18.59 -6.06
C VAL A 118 -17.70 18.99 -4.69
N LEU A 119 -17.24 18.03 -3.89
CA LEU A 119 -16.61 18.31 -2.59
C LEU A 119 -15.35 19.17 -2.74
N GLY A 120 -14.53 18.91 -3.77
CA GLY A 120 -13.33 19.70 -4.05
C GLY A 120 -13.65 21.15 -4.40
N ILE A 121 -14.64 21.38 -5.28
CA ILE A 121 -15.12 22.72 -5.64
C ILE A 121 -15.70 23.42 -4.41
N TYR A 122 -16.57 22.75 -3.65
CA TYR A 122 -17.18 23.29 -2.44
C TYR A 122 -16.13 23.76 -1.42
N LEU A 123 -15.10 22.94 -1.17
CA LEU A 123 -14.02 23.29 -0.24
C LEU A 123 -13.18 24.48 -0.75
N LYS A 124 -13.06 24.66 -2.06
CA LYS A 124 -12.31 25.77 -2.66
C LYS A 124 -13.10 27.09 -2.66
N LEU A 125 -14.43 27.03 -2.65
CA LEU A 125 -15.30 28.20 -2.58
C LEU A 125 -15.37 28.85 -1.18
N HIS A 126 -14.79 28.24 -0.14
CA HIS A 126 -14.74 28.77 1.23
C HIS A 126 -16.11 29.15 1.81
N ILE A 127 -17.16 28.39 1.48
CA ILE A 127 -18.53 28.60 1.97
C ILE A 127 -18.73 27.81 3.28
N HIS A 128 -19.44 28.40 4.27
CA HIS A 128 -19.79 27.77 5.56
C HIS A 128 -18.60 27.20 6.35
N GLU A 129 -17.62 28.05 6.65
CA GLU A 129 -16.34 27.64 7.25
C GLU A 129 -16.46 26.98 8.63
N ARG A 130 -17.44 27.38 9.45
CA ARG A 130 -17.58 26.91 10.83
C ARG A 130 -18.54 25.73 11.02
N THR A 131 -19.43 25.45 10.07
CA THR A 131 -20.48 24.43 10.23
C THR A 131 -20.22 23.20 9.37
N LEU A 132 -20.35 23.33 8.04
CA LEU A 132 -20.31 22.20 7.11
C LEU A 132 -18.90 21.87 6.62
N ARG A 133 -17.99 22.84 6.59
CA ARG A 133 -16.63 22.66 6.06
C ARG A 133 -15.83 21.56 6.78
N PRO A 134 -15.81 21.42 8.12
CA PRO A 134 -15.05 20.36 8.78
C PRO A 134 -15.50 18.96 8.35
N TRP A 135 -16.81 18.75 8.17
CA TRP A 135 -17.37 17.50 7.69
C TRP A 135 -17.02 17.24 6.22
N ALA A 136 -17.15 18.26 5.37
CA ALA A 136 -16.76 18.17 3.97
C ALA A 136 -15.26 17.85 3.77
N VAL A 137 -14.38 18.41 4.61
CA VAL A 137 -12.93 18.08 4.59
C VAL A 137 -12.69 16.60 4.93
N ARG A 138 -13.40 16.06 5.93
CA ARG A 138 -13.30 14.63 6.28
C ARG A 138 -13.83 13.75 5.15
N ALA A 139 -15.00 14.06 4.61
CA ALA A 139 -15.60 13.32 3.51
C ALA A 139 -14.69 13.30 2.26
N HIS A 140 -14.20 14.47 1.84
CA HIS A 140 -13.27 14.60 0.71
C HIS A 140 -11.95 13.85 0.95
N GLY A 141 -11.47 13.84 2.20
CA GLY A 141 -10.27 13.11 2.59
C GLY A 141 -10.44 11.60 2.59
N ILE A 142 -11.58 11.08 3.06
CA ILE A 142 -11.88 9.63 3.06
C ILE A 142 -12.08 9.16 1.63
N LEU A 143 -12.93 9.86 0.86
CA LEU A 143 -13.22 9.52 -0.51
C LEU A 143 -11.93 9.54 -1.35
N GLY A 144 -11.15 10.63 -1.29
CA GLY A 144 -9.88 10.74 -2.02
C GLY A 144 -8.84 9.68 -1.66
N LYS A 145 -8.79 9.22 -0.40
CA LYS A 145 -7.88 8.13 0.00
C LYS A 145 -8.31 6.75 -0.52
N SER A 146 -9.60 6.58 -0.83
CA SER A 146 -10.11 5.33 -1.43
C SER A 146 -9.85 5.23 -2.94
N TYR A 147 -9.45 6.31 -3.62
CA TYR A 147 -9.29 6.34 -5.08
C TYR A 147 -8.31 5.29 -5.64
N PRO A 148 -7.15 5.01 -5.02
CA PRO A 148 -6.28 3.94 -5.49
C PRO A 148 -6.96 2.56 -5.51
N ILE A 149 -7.90 2.30 -4.58
CA ILE A 149 -8.66 1.04 -4.53
C ILE A 149 -9.64 0.97 -5.71
N TRP A 150 -10.42 2.04 -5.92
CA TRP A 150 -11.34 2.12 -7.06
C TRP A 150 -10.61 2.02 -8.40
N GLY A 151 -9.47 2.70 -8.53
CA GLY A 151 -8.62 2.64 -9.73
C GLY A 151 -8.04 1.26 -9.95
N TRP A 152 -7.55 0.60 -8.90
CA TRP A 152 -7.04 -0.78 -8.97
C TRP A 152 -8.11 -1.74 -9.49
N ILE A 153 -9.31 -1.73 -8.89
CA ILE A 153 -10.43 -2.58 -9.30
C ILE A 153 -10.79 -2.33 -10.78
N GLN A 154 -10.88 -1.07 -11.20
CA GLN A 154 -11.23 -0.73 -12.58
C GLN A 154 -10.18 -1.19 -13.60
N MET A 155 -8.89 -1.02 -13.27
CA MET A 155 -7.79 -1.49 -14.11
C MET A 155 -7.78 -3.01 -14.21
N LEU A 156 -8.02 -3.72 -13.10
CA LEU A 156 -8.13 -5.18 -13.11
C LEU A 156 -9.30 -5.67 -13.96
N PHE A 157 -10.48 -5.08 -13.79
CA PHE A 157 -11.62 -5.43 -14.65
C PHE A 157 -11.34 -5.10 -16.12
N GLY A 158 -10.57 -4.05 -16.40
CA GLY A 158 -10.11 -3.73 -17.76
C GLY A 158 -9.23 -4.83 -18.34
N ALA A 159 -8.23 -5.29 -17.58
CA ALA A 159 -7.34 -6.39 -17.99
C ALA A 159 -8.12 -7.68 -18.26
N ILE A 160 -9.07 -8.03 -17.38
CA ILE A 160 -9.96 -9.19 -17.54
C ILE A 160 -10.83 -9.05 -18.80
N THR A 161 -11.34 -7.85 -19.07
CA THR A 161 -12.25 -7.59 -20.21
C THR A 161 -11.55 -7.70 -21.56
N ILE A 162 -10.32 -7.22 -21.69
CA ILE A 162 -9.53 -7.29 -22.94
C ILE A 162 -9.40 -8.74 -23.44
N ARG A 163 -9.31 -9.68 -22.50
CA ARG A 163 -9.13 -11.10 -22.80
C ARG A 163 -10.40 -11.92 -22.62
N SER A 164 -11.50 -11.32 -22.15
CA SER A 164 -12.76 -11.99 -21.85
C SER A 164 -12.61 -13.14 -20.83
N TYR A 165 -11.74 -12.98 -19.85
CA TYR A 165 -11.58 -13.95 -18.76
C TYR A 165 -12.72 -13.84 -17.75
N CYS A 166 -12.79 -14.82 -16.86
CA CYS A 166 -13.63 -14.88 -15.67
C CYS A 166 -15.13 -14.92 -15.97
N ARG A 167 -15.54 -15.78 -16.90
CA ARG A 167 -16.95 -15.97 -17.29
C ARG A 167 -17.43 -17.40 -17.07
N GLY A 168 -18.71 -17.57 -16.76
CA GLY A 168 -19.33 -18.89 -16.57
C GLY A 168 -18.74 -19.67 -15.39
N GLY A 169 -18.50 -20.97 -15.59
CA GLY A 169 -18.04 -21.90 -14.55
C GLY A 169 -16.63 -21.62 -13.98
N HIS A 170 -15.86 -20.73 -14.61
CA HIS A 170 -14.51 -20.36 -14.15
C HIS A 170 -14.49 -19.12 -13.22
N LEU A 171 -15.64 -18.49 -12.99
CA LEU A 171 -15.74 -17.25 -12.21
C LEU A 171 -15.22 -17.41 -10.76
N GLY A 172 -15.57 -18.49 -10.07
CA GLY A 172 -15.13 -18.73 -8.68
C GLY A 172 -13.61 -18.84 -8.56
N GLN A 173 -12.97 -19.55 -9.51
CA GLN A 173 -11.52 -19.68 -9.55
C GLN A 173 -10.83 -18.32 -9.78
N CYS A 174 -11.35 -17.54 -10.74
CA CYS A 174 -10.82 -16.21 -11.02
C CYS A 174 -10.98 -15.27 -9.81
N LEU A 175 -12.16 -15.22 -9.19
CA LEU A 175 -12.39 -14.37 -8.02
C LEU A 175 -11.41 -14.70 -6.89
N ALA A 176 -11.21 -15.98 -6.60
CA ALA A 176 -10.24 -16.42 -5.60
C ALA A 176 -8.83 -15.87 -5.89
N HIS A 177 -8.33 -16.01 -7.12
CA HIS A 177 -6.97 -15.57 -7.50
C HIS A 177 -6.82 -14.04 -7.47
N TYR A 178 -7.77 -13.31 -8.05
CA TYR A 178 -7.70 -11.85 -8.14
C TYR A 178 -7.92 -11.17 -6.78
N ILE A 179 -8.83 -11.68 -5.93
CA ILE A 179 -9.10 -11.12 -4.60
C ILE A 179 -7.93 -11.42 -3.66
N MET A 180 -7.49 -12.68 -3.55
CA MET A 180 -6.38 -13.04 -2.66
C MET A 180 -5.06 -12.40 -3.10
N GLY A 181 -4.76 -12.40 -4.40
CA GLY A 181 -3.55 -11.78 -4.91
C GLY A 181 -3.53 -10.26 -4.71
N SER A 182 -4.67 -9.58 -4.90
CA SER A 182 -4.82 -8.16 -4.54
C SER A 182 -4.66 -7.93 -3.02
N GLY A 183 -5.10 -8.89 -2.19
CA GLY A 183 -4.90 -8.87 -0.74
C GLY A 183 -3.42 -8.89 -0.33
N PHE A 184 -2.61 -9.74 -0.96
CA PHE A 184 -1.16 -9.77 -0.74
C PHE A 184 -0.48 -8.46 -1.17
N ILE A 185 -0.88 -7.87 -2.29
CA ILE A 185 -0.37 -6.56 -2.75
C ILE A 185 -0.75 -5.48 -1.73
N ALA A 186 -2.00 -5.45 -1.28
CA ALA A 186 -2.47 -4.50 -0.27
C ALA A 186 -1.71 -4.65 1.05
N TYR A 187 -1.45 -5.88 1.50
CA TYR A 187 -0.65 -6.14 2.69
C TYR A 187 0.80 -5.65 2.52
N GLY A 188 1.42 -5.92 1.37
CA GLY A 188 2.75 -5.40 1.03
C GLY A 188 2.80 -3.86 1.05
N ILE A 189 1.77 -3.17 0.54
CA ILE A 189 1.67 -1.70 0.60
C ILE A 189 1.55 -1.20 2.04
N ILE A 190 0.70 -1.81 2.87
CA ILE A 190 0.55 -1.45 4.28
C ILE A 190 1.88 -1.61 5.02
N MET A 191 2.56 -2.74 4.82
CA MET A 191 3.87 -3.01 5.40
C MET A 191 4.92 -1.99 4.94
N ALA A 192 4.96 -1.64 3.64
CA ALA A 192 5.86 -0.61 3.12
C ALA A 192 5.61 0.76 3.77
N ILE A 193 4.36 1.16 3.96
CA ILE A 193 4.01 2.43 4.62
C ILE A 193 4.53 2.45 6.07
N ILE A 194 4.31 1.36 6.81
CA ILE A 194 4.74 1.25 8.21
C ILE A 194 6.27 1.28 8.32
N LEU A 195 6.98 0.52 7.50
CA LEU A 195 8.44 0.39 7.59
C LEU A 195 9.21 1.59 7.04
N LEU A 196 8.67 2.31 6.06
CA LEU A 196 9.39 3.41 5.40
C LEU A 196 9.09 4.79 6.00
N VAL A 197 7.85 5.04 6.45
CA VAL A 197 7.44 6.37 6.97
C VAL A 197 6.66 6.26 8.29
N GLY A 198 6.35 5.05 8.75
CA GLY A 198 5.50 4.80 9.92
C GLY A 198 6.17 5.05 11.27
N GLU A 199 7.48 5.28 11.36
CA GLU A 199 8.22 5.38 12.63
C GLU A 199 7.60 6.37 13.64
N SER A 200 7.28 7.58 13.19
CA SER A 200 6.65 8.62 14.03
C SER A 200 5.22 8.27 14.48
N TRP A 201 4.53 7.42 13.73
CA TRP A 201 3.18 6.95 14.05
C TRP A 201 3.21 5.73 14.98
N VAL A 202 4.12 4.78 14.72
CA VAL A 202 4.37 3.62 15.59
C VAL A 202 4.75 4.10 16.99
N ARG A 203 5.67 5.07 17.10
CA ARG A 203 6.09 5.65 18.38
C ARG A 203 4.94 6.29 19.16
N ARG A 204 4.02 7.00 18.47
CA ARG A 204 2.84 7.61 19.10
C ARG A 204 1.75 6.60 19.46
N SER A 205 1.69 5.48 18.74
CA SER A 205 0.68 4.44 18.97
C SER A 205 1.05 3.55 20.16
N GLY A 206 2.32 3.51 20.57
CA GLY A 206 2.80 2.68 21.68
C GLY A 206 2.63 1.18 21.43
N ARG A 207 2.50 0.76 20.16
CA ARG A 207 2.29 -0.62 19.73
C ARG A 207 3.33 -0.99 18.68
N SER A 208 3.81 -2.23 18.75
CA SER A 208 4.79 -2.76 17.81
C SER A 208 4.19 -2.89 16.41
N PRO A 209 4.97 -2.71 15.32
CA PRO A 209 4.51 -2.98 13.95
C PRO A 209 3.89 -4.37 13.78
N GLU A 210 4.40 -5.36 14.50
CA GLU A 210 3.96 -6.76 14.44
C GLU A 210 2.56 -6.94 15.03
N TRP A 211 2.16 -6.10 15.99
CA TRP A 211 0.80 -6.06 16.49
C TRP A 211 -0.18 -5.69 15.37
N TRP A 212 0.15 -4.69 14.55
CA TRP A 212 -0.67 -4.27 13.42
C TRP A 212 -0.68 -5.30 12.30
N ASP A 213 0.47 -5.90 11.98
CA ASP A 213 0.56 -6.99 11.00
C ASP A 213 -0.33 -8.18 11.42
N SER A 214 -0.31 -8.55 12.70
CA SER A 214 -1.11 -9.66 13.24
C SER A 214 -2.61 -9.41 13.12
N TRP A 215 -3.07 -8.15 13.27
CA TRP A 215 -4.47 -7.78 13.04
C TRP A 215 -4.87 -7.89 11.57
N VAL A 216 -4.01 -7.45 10.65
CA VAL A 216 -4.28 -7.56 9.21
C VAL A 216 -4.41 -9.04 8.81
N ILE A 217 -3.47 -9.88 9.26
CA ILE A 217 -3.50 -11.32 9.01
C ILE A 217 -4.75 -11.95 9.62
N MET A 218 -5.12 -11.57 10.85
CA MET A 218 -6.28 -12.14 11.52
C MET A 218 -7.59 -11.81 10.80
N LEU A 219 -7.83 -10.52 10.53
CA LEU A 219 -9.05 -10.07 9.88
C LEU A 219 -9.18 -10.63 8.46
N TRP A 220 -8.07 -10.65 7.71
CA TRP A 220 -8.05 -11.24 6.38
C TRP A 220 -8.32 -12.76 6.42
N GLY A 221 -7.72 -13.48 7.38
CA GLY A 221 -7.96 -14.91 7.56
C GLY A 221 -9.42 -15.25 7.89
N ILE A 222 -10.09 -14.40 8.69
CA ILE A 222 -11.53 -14.56 8.98
C ILE A 222 -12.33 -14.42 7.70
N VAL A 223 -12.10 -13.34 6.93
CA VAL A 223 -12.78 -13.13 5.66
C VAL A 223 -12.56 -14.33 4.75
N ASN A 224 -11.30 -14.74 4.52
CA ASN A 224 -10.95 -15.85 3.64
C ASN A 224 -11.61 -17.18 4.05
N THR A 225 -11.71 -17.46 5.35
CA THR A 225 -12.34 -18.68 5.87
C THR A 225 -13.82 -18.76 5.48
N PHE A 226 -14.53 -17.63 5.50
CA PHE A 226 -15.97 -17.59 5.28
C PHE A 226 -16.37 -17.20 3.86
N THR A 227 -15.45 -16.72 3.03
CA THR A 227 -15.73 -16.30 1.65
C THR A 227 -15.44 -17.36 0.60
N GLU A 228 -14.74 -18.45 0.91
CA GLU A 228 -14.33 -19.41 -0.11
C GLU A 228 -15.45 -20.39 -0.51
N HIS A 229 -16.18 -20.93 0.48
CA HIS A 229 -17.27 -21.87 0.21
C HIS A 229 -18.59 -21.13 -0.02
N HIS A 230 -19.10 -21.19 -1.25
CA HIS A 230 -20.32 -20.50 -1.67
C HIS A 230 -21.58 -21.40 -1.61
N GLY A 231 -21.52 -22.51 -0.88
CA GLY A 231 -22.56 -23.53 -0.80
C GLY A 231 -22.36 -24.68 -1.82
N GLY A 232 -22.95 -25.84 -1.54
CA GLY A 232 -22.84 -27.04 -2.38
C GLY A 232 -21.93 -28.12 -1.81
N ALA A 233 -21.48 -29.05 -2.66
CA ALA A 233 -20.55 -30.11 -2.26
C ALA A 233 -19.14 -29.55 -2.10
N TRP A 234 -18.45 -29.94 -1.03
CA TRP A 234 -17.08 -29.51 -0.76
C TRP A 234 -16.12 -30.06 -1.81
N SER A 235 -15.43 -29.16 -2.50
CA SER A 235 -14.30 -29.53 -3.34
C SER A 235 -13.01 -29.62 -2.51
N VAL A 236 -12.01 -30.37 -2.99
CA VAL A 236 -10.68 -30.42 -2.34
C VAL A 236 -10.07 -29.02 -2.26
N LYS A 237 -10.32 -28.20 -3.29
CA LYS A 237 -9.86 -26.82 -3.37
C LYS A 237 -10.51 -25.93 -2.31
N ASP A 238 -11.83 -26.04 -2.14
CA ASP A 238 -12.58 -25.30 -1.10
C ASP A 238 -12.01 -25.61 0.28
N MET A 239 -11.72 -26.88 0.55
CA MET A 239 -11.15 -27.32 1.83
C MET A 239 -9.74 -26.74 2.04
N GLN A 240 -8.88 -26.77 1.01
CA GLN A 240 -7.52 -26.25 1.07
C GLN A 240 -7.48 -24.73 1.28
N HIS A 241 -8.32 -23.98 0.57
CA HIS A 241 -8.41 -22.52 0.71
C HIS A 241 -9.07 -22.10 2.03
N THR A 242 -10.10 -22.84 2.48
CA THR A 242 -10.76 -22.58 3.78
C THR A 242 -9.80 -22.84 4.94
N ILE A 243 -9.08 -23.97 4.94
CA ILE A 243 -8.12 -24.28 6.02
C ILE A 243 -6.93 -23.31 6.01
N LEU A 244 -6.56 -22.77 4.84
CA LEU A 244 -5.58 -21.69 4.75
C LEU A 244 -6.09 -20.42 5.45
N GLY A 245 -7.36 -20.06 5.26
CA GLY A 245 -8.01 -18.99 6.02
C GLY A 245 -7.96 -19.24 7.53
N VAL A 246 -8.24 -20.48 7.95
CA VAL A 246 -8.17 -20.88 9.37
C VAL A 246 -6.77 -20.71 9.94
N LEU A 247 -5.76 -21.17 9.21
CA LEU A 247 -4.35 -21.00 9.58
C LEU A 247 -3.97 -19.53 9.74
N TRP A 248 -4.49 -18.65 8.88
CA TRP A 248 -4.22 -17.22 8.93
C TRP A 248 -4.86 -16.56 10.15
N TRP A 249 -6.15 -16.78 10.41
CA TRP A 249 -6.77 -16.09 11.54
C TRP A 249 -6.34 -16.62 12.90
N THR A 250 -6.10 -17.92 13.02
CA THR A 250 -5.55 -18.51 14.26
C THR A 250 -4.11 -18.05 14.51
N GLY A 251 -3.26 -18.02 13.48
CA GLY A 251 -1.91 -17.47 13.56
C GLY A 251 -1.89 -15.97 13.90
N GLY A 252 -2.77 -15.18 13.29
CA GLY A 252 -2.94 -13.76 13.60
C GLY A 252 -3.41 -13.51 15.04
N ALA A 253 -4.36 -14.31 15.55
CA ALA A 253 -4.81 -14.22 16.93
C ALA A 253 -3.68 -14.52 17.93
N LEU A 254 -2.85 -15.54 17.66
CA LEU A 254 -1.65 -15.83 18.45
C LEU A 254 -0.64 -14.68 18.39
N GLY A 255 -0.40 -14.10 17.22
CA GLY A 255 0.48 -12.93 17.04
C GLY A 255 0.02 -11.71 17.84
N ILE A 256 -1.29 -11.45 17.90
CA ILE A 256 -1.88 -10.39 18.73
C ILE A 256 -1.64 -10.67 20.22
N PHE A 257 -1.85 -11.92 20.65
CA PHE A 257 -1.67 -12.30 22.05
C PHE A 257 -0.21 -12.18 22.49
N LEU A 258 0.73 -12.61 21.67
CA LEU A 258 2.18 -12.52 21.94
C LEU A 258 2.72 -11.09 21.78
N ALA A 259 2.02 -10.21 21.05
CA ALA A 259 2.37 -8.79 20.92
C ALA A 259 1.82 -7.95 22.10
N ARG A 260 1.20 -8.59 23.10
CA ARG A 260 0.70 -7.92 24.29
C ARG A 260 1.87 -7.29 25.06
N ASN A 261 1.63 -6.13 25.65
CA ASN A 261 2.64 -5.33 26.36
C ASN A 261 3.84 -4.89 25.48
N ASN A 262 3.61 -4.69 24.17
CA ASN A 262 4.62 -4.19 23.23
C ASN A 262 5.85 -5.12 23.10
N GLN A 263 5.71 -6.39 23.46
CA GLN A 263 6.75 -7.38 23.22
C GLN A 263 6.84 -7.68 21.72
N ARG A 264 8.07 -7.68 21.22
CA ARG A 264 8.37 -8.04 19.83
C ARG A 264 8.16 -9.54 19.69
N ASN A 265 7.40 -9.93 18.69
CA ASN A 265 7.29 -11.33 18.34
C ASN A 265 7.52 -11.51 16.84
N VAL A 266 8.07 -12.65 16.49
CA VAL A 266 8.38 -12.99 15.11
C VAL A 266 7.22 -13.80 14.49
N VAL A 267 6.07 -13.81 15.16
CA VAL A 267 4.91 -14.67 14.86
C VAL A 267 4.24 -14.31 13.53
N PRO A 268 4.25 -13.04 13.08
CA PRO A 268 3.87 -12.76 11.70
C PRO A 268 4.79 -13.41 10.64
N ALA A 269 6.01 -13.85 11.00
CA ALA A 269 7.07 -14.15 10.05
C ALA A 269 7.75 -15.53 10.15
N VAL A 270 7.65 -16.30 11.24
CA VAL A 270 8.55 -17.46 11.46
C VAL A 270 8.13 -18.79 10.80
N MET A 271 9.07 -19.48 10.18
CA MET A 271 9.25 -20.90 10.45
C MET A 271 10.75 -21.06 10.36
N SER A 272 11.34 -21.59 11.42
CA SER A 272 12.72 -22.04 11.36
C SER A 272 12.81 -23.09 10.25
N VAL A 273 13.81 -22.93 9.39
CA VAL A 273 14.40 -24.07 8.70
C VAL A 273 15.11 -24.86 9.79
N THR A 274 14.69 -26.10 10.00
CA THR A 274 15.36 -27.06 10.87
C THR A 274 16.80 -27.27 10.38
N PHE A 275 17.78 -26.83 11.17
CA PHE A 275 19.09 -27.46 11.23
C PHE A 275 19.30 -27.97 12.67
N PHE A 276 19.55 -29.28 12.76
CA PHE A 276 19.90 -30.00 13.99
C PHE A 276 21.09 -29.36 14.70
N ASP A 277 20.94 -29.01 15.99
CA ASP A 277 21.91 -29.41 17.01
C ASP A 277 21.22 -29.47 18.39
N SER A 278 21.44 -30.58 19.09
CA SER A 278 20.67 -31.06 20.24
C SER A 278 21.45 -30.81 21.53
N SER A 279 21.58 -29.56 21.98
CA SER A 279 22.13 -29.31 23.33
C SER A 279 21.98 -27.87 23.83
N SER A 280 20.76 -27.31 23.87
CA SER A 280 20.36 -26.25 24.84
C SER A 280 18.88 -25.89 24.67
N ILE A 281 18.01 -26.65 25.33
CA ILE A 281 16.57 -26.36 25.38
C ILE A 281 16.36 -25.19 26.34
N ARG A 282 16.22 -23.98 25.79
CA ARG A 282 15.48 -22.88 26.42
C ARG A 282 14.23 -22.65 25.59
N LEU A 283 13.09 -22.86 26.24
CA LEU A 283 11.70 -22.78 25.78
C LEU A 283 11.34 -21.46 25.08
N ILE A 284 11.73 -21.28 23.81
CA ILE A 284 11.25 -20.18 22.94
C ILE A 284 10.65 -20.69 21.61
N ASP A 285 10.74 -21.99 21.31
CA ASP A 285 10.49 -22.50 19.95
C ASP A 285 9.14 -23.21 19.74
N PHE A 286 8.03 -22.51 20.01
CA PHE A 286 6.73 -22.94 19.49
C PHE A 286 5.87 -21.75 19.06
N ALA A 287 6.20 -21.17 17.90
CA ALA A 287 5.35 -20.22 17.20
C ALA A 287 5.00 -20.77 15.82
N ILE A 288 3.74 -21.15 15.66
CA ILE A 288 3.10 -21.57 14.41
C ILE A 288 2.87 -20.33 13.56
N ASN A 289 3.36 -20.24 12.31
CA ASN A 289 3.15 -19.04 11.49
C ASN A 289 2.66 -19.30 10.06
N SER A 290 1.80 -18.40 9.59
CA SER A 290 0.95 -18.61 8.42
C SER A 290 1.65 -18.35 7.07
N ILE A 291 2.58 -17.39 6.96
CA ILE A 291 3.16 -16.98 5.65
C ILE A 291 4.05 -18.07 5.04
N ILE A 292 5.02 -18.60 5.81
CA ILE A 292 5.93 -19.65 5.32
C ILE A 292 5.20 -20.98 5.13
N LEU A 293 4.27 -21.34 6.03
CA LEU A 293 3.43 -22.53 5.86
C LEU A 293 2.50 -22.43 4.64
N THR A 294 1.94 -21.25 4.38
CA THR A 294 1.20 -20.97 3.14
C THR A 294 2.12 -21.16 1.95
N GLY A 295 3.32 -20.58 1.98
CA GLY A 295 4.27 -20.72 0.88
C GLY A 295 4.68 -22.17 0.62
N TRP A 296 4.93 -22.94 1.67
CA TRP A 296 5.23 -24.37 1.57
C TRP A 296 4.04 -25.18 1.01
N GLY A 297 2.83 -24.99 1.56
CA GLY A 297 1.64 -25.69 1.11
C GLY A 297 1.32 -25.38 -0.36
N MET A 298 1.44 -24.11 -0.76
CA MET A 298 1.21 -23.67 -2.14
C MET A 298 2.33 -24.08 -3.09
N SER A 299 3.55 -24.31 -2.59
CA SER A 299 4.66 -24.82 -3.41
C SER A 299 4.46 -26.24 -3.93
N SER A 300 3.60 -27.01 -3.27
CA SER A 300 3.25 -28.39 -3.62
C SER A 300 1.82 -28.53 -4.17
N HIS A 301 1.13 -27.41 -4.39
CA HIS A 301 -0.26 -27.41 -4.83
C HIS A 301 -0.35 -27.70 -6.34
N ALA A 302 -0.79 -28.92 -6.67
CA ALA A 302 -0.98 -29.35 -8.06
C ALA A 302 -2.18 -28.65 -8.70
N GLN A 303 -2.00 -28.17 -9.93
CA GLN A 303 -3.03 -27.55 -10.77
C GLN A 303 -3.30 -28.41 -12.01
N GLU A 304 -4.42 -28.14 -12.69
CA GLU A 304 -4.76 -28.83 -13.95
C GLU A 304 -3.68 -28.68 -15.03
N LEU A 305 -3.05 -27.51 -15.13
CA LEU A 305 -1.94 -27.27 -16.05
C LEU A 305 -0.59 -27.26 -15.30
N MET A 306 0.41 -27.91 -15.90
CA MET A 306 1.79 -27.92 -15.37
C MET A 306 2.39 -26.52 -15.25
N ILE A 307 2.11 -25.63 -16.20
CA ILE A 307 2.55 -24.23 -16.13
C ILE A 307 1.91 -23.52 -14.93
N SER A 308 0.63 -23.74 -14.63
CA SER A 308 -0.02 -23.16 -13.45
C SER A 308 0.57 -23.72 -12.15
N THR A 309 0.90 -25.03 -12.12
CA THR A 309 1.60 -25.65 -10.99
C THR A 309 2.97 -24.99 -10.75
N LYS A 310 3.73 -24.68 -11.80
CA LYS A 310 5.02 -24.00 -11.69
C LYS A 310 4.90 -22.55 -11.23
N VAL A 311 3.87 -21.81 -11.67
CA VAL A 311 3.59 -20.45 -11.21
C VAL A 311 3.19 -20.43 -9.73
N HIS A 312 2.31 -21.35 -9.31
CA HIS A 312 1.96 -21.54 -7.89
C HIS A 312 3.17 -21.94 -7.03
N ALA A 313 4.08 -22.76 -7.57
CA ALA A 313 5.34 -23.10 -6.91
C ALA A 313 6.21 -21.86 -6.66
N MET A 314 6.37 -21.01 -7.67
CA MET A 314 7.13 -19.76 -7.54
C MET A 314 6.45 -18.74 -6.62
N PHE A 315 5.13 -18.66 -6.64
CA PHE A 315 4.37 -17.91 -5.64
C PHE A 315 4.70 -18.39 -4.22
N GLY A 316 4.67 -19.70 -3.99
CA GLY A 316 4.99 -20.32 -2.71
C GLY A 316 6.41 -19.97 -2.23
N TYR A 317 7.42 -20.13 -3.10
CA TYR A 317 8.80 -19.79 -2.79
C TYR A 317 9.01 -18.30 -2.50
N THR A 318 8.34 -17.42 -3.24
CA THR A 318 8.39 -15.97 -3.01
C THR A 318 7.80 -15.61 -1.66
N LEU A 319 6.70 -16.25 -1.27
CA LEU A 319 6.03 -16.02 0.01
C LEU A 319 6.88 -16.54 1.18
N MET A 320 7.53 -17.69 1.02
CA MET A 320 8.51 -18.19 2.00
C MET A 320 9.68 -17.21 2.18
N LEU A 321 10.22 -16.69 1.07
CA LEU A 321 11.30 -15.69 1.11
C LEU A 321 10.85 -14.38 1.77
N ALA A 322 9.59 -13.95 1.54
CA ALA A 322 9.02 -12.79 2.22
C ALA A 322 8.99 -12.98 3.74
N GLY A 323 8.58 -14.17 4.21
CA GLY A 323 8.62 -14.54 5.63
C GLY A 323 10.05 -14.50 6.19
N ILE A 324 11.00 -15.18 5.54
CA ILE A 324 12.41 -15.22 5.98
C ILE A 324 13.01 -13.83 6.09
N THR A 325 12.81 -13.00 5.08
CA THR A 325 13.36 -11.63 5.07
C THR A 325 12.72 -10.74 6.14
N ARG A 326 11.43 -10.99 6.47
CA ARG A 326 10.76 -10.34 7.59
C ARG A 326 11.30 -10.80 8.95
N ILE A 327 11.63 -12.08 9.13
CA ILE A 327 12.31 -12.58 10.34
C ILE A 327 13.64 -11.85 10.52
N ILE A 328 14.45 -11.78 9.45
CA ILE A 328 15.77 -11.15 9.50
C ILE A 328 15.63 -9.66 9.87
N GLU A 329 14.66 -8.96 9.28
CA GLU A 329 14.37 -7.57 9.63
C GLU A 329 13.99 -7.40 11.12
N ILE A 330 13.07 -8.24 11.61
CA ILE A 330 12.58 -8.17 12.99
C ILE A 330 13.68 -8.47 14.01
N CYS A 331 14.53 -9.47 13.75
CA CYS A 331 15.56 -9.94 14.66
C CYS A 331 16.83 -9.08 14.66
N PHE A 332 17.23 -8.53 13.50
CA PHE A 332 18.55 -7.89 13.36
C PHE A 332 18.51 -6.37 13.14
N PHE A 333 17.41 -5.81 12.64
CA PHE A 333 17.39 -4.43 12.13
C PHE A 333 16.32 -3.52 12.72
N ALA A 334 15.31 -4.07 13.40
CA ALA A 334 14.25 -3.27 14.00
C ALA A 334 14.70 -2.59 15.31
N PRO A 335 14.46 -1.26 15.46
CA PRO A 335 14.75 -0.56 16.72
C PRO A 335 13.94 -1.15 17.88
N ARG A 336 14.56 -1.33 19.05
CA ARG A 336 13.83 -1.62 20.30
C ARG A 336 13.10 -0.32 20.69
N TYR A 337 11.78 -0.29 20.53
CA TYR A 337 10.95 0.84 20.98
C TYR A 337 10.67 0.69 22.48
N THR A 338 11.62 1.08 23.33
CA THR A 338 11.35 1.28 24.75
C THR A 338 10.57 2.59 24.92
N ASN A 339 9.47 2.54 25.68
CA ASN A 339 8.83 3.75 26.16
C ASN A 339 9.72 4.30 27.27
N ASP A 340 10.56 5.28 26.99
CA ASP A 340 11.44 5.92 28.00
C ASP A 340 10.65 6.84 28.96
N ILE A 341 9.40 6.49 29.31
CA ILE A 341 8.53 7.27 30.24
C ILE A 341 7.80 6.34 31.22
N ALA A 342 8.31 5.13 31.48
CA ALA A 342 7.75 4.27 32.53
C ALA A 342 8.82 3.97 33.57
N ASP A 343 8.75 4.75 34.66
CA ASP A 343 9.21 4.49 36.02
C ASP A 343 10.61 3.88 36.17
N GLU A 344 11.55 4.76 36.50
CA GLU A 344 12.94 4.47 36.90
C GLU A 344 13.03 3.66 38.21
N ASP A 345 11.92 3.41 38.90
CA ASP A 345 11.90 2.88 40.27
C ASP A 345 11.48 1.41 40.42
N ASP A 346 11.11 0.68 39.35
CA ASP A 346 10.54 -0.68 39.49
C ASP A 346 11.37 -1.81 38.86
N ARG A 347 12.71 -1.68 38.86
CA ARG A 347 13.63 -2.76 38.45
C ARG A 347 14.55 -3.19 39.59
N SER A 348 13.96 -3.76 40.64
CA SER A 348 14.69 -4.64 41.55
C SER A 348 14.57 -6.11 41.10
N GLU A 349 15.76 -6.66 40.85
CA GLU A 349 16.16 -8.07 40.85
C GLU A 349 15.64 -9.06 39.79
N HIS A 350 16.64 -9.79 39.27
CA HIS A 350 16.59 -11.17 38.78
C HIS A 350 16.49 -11.42 37.27
N THR A 351 17.48 -11.00 36.48
CA THR A 351 18.08 -11.90 35.45
C THR A 351 19.50 -11.50 35.06
N LEU A 352 20.47 -12.34 35.42
CA LEU A 352 21.84 -12.31 34.88
C LEU A 352 21.80 -12.70 33.40
N ALA A 353 21.69 -11.72 32.51
CA ALA A 353 22.05 -11.85 31.10
C ALA A 353 22.42 -10.46 30.56
N GLY A 354 23.72 -10.23 30.40
CA GLY A 354 24.32 -9.22 29.54
C GLY A 354 23.70 -7.82 29.57
N SER A 355 24.25 -6.95 30.40
CA SER A 355 24.22 -5.51 30.20
C SER A 355 24.78 -5.19 28.80
N GLU A 356 23.95 -5.15 27.76
CA GLU A 356 24.29 -4.36 26.58
C GLU A 356 24.36 -2.91 27.07
N PRO A 357 25.51 -2.25 27.00
CA PRO A 357 25.58 -0.84 27.37
C PRO A 357 24.61 -0.10 26.46
N ASN A 358 23.82 0.80 27.04
CA ASN A 358 23.07 1.84 26.33
C ASN A 358 23.90 2.27 25.12
N PRO A 359 23.37 2.22 23.87
CA PRO A 359 24.15 2.67 22.74
C PRO A 359 24.51 4.12 23.03
N SER A 360 25.82 4.37 23.19
CA SER A 360 26.28 5.72 23.38
C SER A 360 25.76 6.54 22.18
N PRO A 361 25.36 7.80 22.38
CA PRO A 361 25.00 8.70 21.28
C PRO A 361 26.14 8.88 20.25
N TYR A 362 27.33 8.33 20.53
CA TYR A 362 28.55 8.43 19.75
C TYR A 362 28.96 7.12 19.07
N SER A 363 28.14 6.07 19.10
CA SER A 363 28.38 4.88 18.28
C SER A 363 28.13 5.24 16.80
N LEU A 364 29.21 5.46 16.05
CA LEU A 364 29.17 5.57 14.60
C LEU A 364 28.32 4.41 14.06
N PRO A 365 27.26 4.67 13.28
CA PRO A 365 26.53 3.59 12.64
C PRO A 365 27.54 2.88 11.74
N ASN A 366 27.81 1.60 11.98
CA ASN A 366 28.54 0.78 11.00
C ASN A 366 27.77 0.95 9.67
N SER A 367 28.37 1.67 8.72
CA SER A 367 27.74 2.09 7.46
C SER A 367 27.05 0.90 6.77
N ASP A 368 27.67 -0.27 6.85
CA ASP A 368 27.19 -1.52 6.29
C ASP A 368 25.93 -2.06 6.99
N LYS A 369 25.85 -1.97 8.33
CA LYS A 369 24.65 -2.38 9.09
C LYS A 369 23.46 -1.46 8.77
N THR A 370 23.71 -0.16 8.60
CA THR A 370 22.67 0.81 8.23
C THR A 370 22.26 0.67 6.75
N ALA A 371 23.16 0.28 5.85
CA ALA A 371 22.83 -0.08 4.49
C ALA A 371 21.98 -1.35 4.42
N ALA A 372 22.37 -2.41 5.15
CA ALA A 372 21.61 -3.64 5.26
C ALA A 372 20.21 -3.40 5.84
N ALA A 373 20.12 -2.65 6.94
CA ALA A 373 18.83 -2.28 7.54
C ALA A 373 17.88 -1.60 6.54
N ARG A 374 18.40 -0.71 5.67
CA ARG A 374 17.60 -0.07 4.62
C ARG A 374 17.11 -1.09 3.58
N ALA A 375 17.95 -2.01 3.14
CA ALA A 375 17.55 -3.05 2.19
C ALA A 375 16.45 -3.96 2.76
N PHE A 376 16.60 -4.40 4.01
CA PHE A 376 15.63 -5.29 4.68
C PHE A 376 14.29 -4.63 5.00
N ARG A 377 14.20 -3.28 4.98
CA ARG A 377 12.90 -2.58 5.06
C ARG A 377 12.09 -2.65 3.76
N HIS A 378 12.75 -2.84 2.61
CA HIS A 378 12.10 -2.91 1.30
C HIS A 378 11.79 -4.35 0.85
N LEU A 379 12.62 -5.30 1.29
CA LEU A 379 12.59 -6.66 0.77
C LEU A 379 11.29 -7.43 1.11
N PRO A 380 10.79 -7.47 2.36
CA PRO A 380 9.54 -8.17 2.66
C PRO A 380 8.31 -7.56 1.96
N PRO A 381 8.09 -6.22 1.96
CA PRO A 381 7.00 -5.61 1.21
C PRO A 381 7.05 -5.89 -0.30
N TYR A 382 8.24 -5.83 -0.91
CA TYR A 382 8.40 -6.12 -2.33
C TYR A 382 8.01 -7.57 -2.65
N LEU A 383 8.49 -8.53 -1.86
CA LEU A 383 8.21 -9.95 -2.08
C LEU A 383 6.72 -10.28 -1.89
N LEU A 384 6.02 -9.60 -0.97
CA LEU A 384 4.56 -9.71 -0.85
C LEU A 384 3.83 -9.19 -2.09
N VAL A 385 4.25 -8.05 -2.64
CA VAL A 385 3.68 -7.51 -3.88
C VAL A 385 3.95 -8.45 -5.07
N ALA A 386 5.16 -8.99 -5.18
CA ALA A 386 5.52 -9.96 -6.21
C ALA A 386 4.72 -11.27 -6.08
N ALA A 387 4.59 -11.80 -4.86
CA ALA A 387 3.77 -12.98 -4.58
C ALA A 387 2.29 -12.73 -4.95
N GLY A 388 1.75 -11.56 -4.62
CA GLY A 388 0.38 -11.19 -5.00
C GLY A 388 0.17 -11.19 -6.51
N LEU A 389 1.08 -10.59 -7.29
CA LEU A 389 0.97 -10.60 -8.76
C LEU A 389 1.11 -12.02 -9.34
N LEU A 390 2.05 -12.82 -8.85
CA LEU A 390 2.19 -14.23 -9.27
C LEU A 390 0.90 -15.01 -9.01
N PHE A 391 0.28 -14.81 -7.85
CA PHE A 391 -0.98 -15.47 -7.50
C PHE A 391 -2.14 -15.04 -8.41
N MET A 392 -2.25 -13.74 -8.74
CA MET A 392 -3.28 -13.26 -9.68
C MET A 392 -3.11 -13.85 -11.07
N SER A 393 -1.86 -14.00 -11.51
CA SER A 393 -1.49 -14.48 -12.85
C SER A 393 -1.70 -15.99 -13.06
N ALA A 394 -2.04 -16.74 -11.99
CA ALA A 394 -2.10 -18.20 -12.01
C ALA A 394 -3.51 -18.77 -12.31
N THR A 395 -4.42 -17.95 -12.86
CA THR A 395 -5.75 -18.42 -13.25
C THR A 395 -5.71 -19.39 -14.43
N ASP A 396 -6.68 -20.30 -14.51
CA ASP A 396 -6.64 -21.37 -15.53
C ASP A 396 -6.82 -20.81 -16.93
N GLU A 397 -7.71 -19.82 -17.09
CA GLU A 397 -7.98 -19.17 -18.37
C GLU A 397 -6.78 -18.35 -18.86
N GLU A 398 -6.13 -17.61 -17.97
CA GLU A 398 -4.94 -16.84 -18.32
C GLU A 398 -3.79 -17.77 -18.70
N VAL A 399 -3.51 -18.78 -17.89
CA VAL A 399 -2.41 -19.71 -18.11
C VAL A 399 -2.63 -20.61 -19.33
N ARG A 400 -3.87 -21.01 -19.64
CA ARG A 400 -4.20 -21.71 -20.90
C ARG A 400 -3.87 -20.85 -22.11
N PHE A 401 -4.22 -19.57 -22.08
CA PHE A 401 -3.85 -18.66 -23.15
C PHE A 401 -2.32 -18.52 -23.32
N ILE A 402 -1.58 -18.45 -22.21
CA ILE A 402 -0.12 -18.44 -22.25
C ILE A 402 0.45 -19.72 -22.88
N HIS A 403 -0.15 -20.87 -22.54
CA HIS A 403 0.21 -22.15 -23.12
C HIS A 403 -0.07 -22.21 -24.62
N ASP A 404 -1.19 -21.65 -25.09
CA ASP A 404 -1.58 -21.62 -26.50
C ASP A 404 -0.65 -20.75 -27.37
N ILE A 405 0.02 -19.76 -26.78
CA ILE A 405 1.06 -18.94 -27.44
C ILE A 405 2.44 -19.63 -27.39
N GLU A 406 2.52 -20.86 -26.85
CA GLU A 406 3.76 -21.61 -26.65
C GLU A 406 4.79 -20.87 -25.79
N MET A 407 4.34 -19.97 -24.90
CA MET A 407 5.25 -19.25 -24.00
C MET A 407 5.63 -20.14 -22.81
N ASP A 408 6.92 -20.20 -22.54
CA ASP A 408 7.46 -20.97 -21.44
C ASP A 408 7.12 -20.33 -20.07
N HIS A 409 6.94 -21.18 -19.05
CA HIS A 409 6.65 -20.76 -17.68
C HIS A 409 7.69 -19.80 -17.08
N VAL A 410 9.00 -19.96 -17.38
CA VAL A 410 10.06 -19.08 -16.89
C VAL A 410 9.89 -17.67 -17.45
N THR A 411 9.68 -17.54 -18.76
CA THR A 411 9.42 -16.25 -19.41
C THR A 411 8.19 -15.58 -18.79
N TYR A 412 7.12 -16.34 -18.57
CA TYR A 412 5.92 -15.83 -17.92
C TYR A 412 6.18 -15.33 -16.48
N ILE A 413 6.91 -16.10 -15.68
CA ILE A 413 7.30 -15.72 -14.31
C ILE A 413 8.17 -14.46 -14.31
N LEU A 414 9.12 -14.34 -15.24
CA LEU A 414 9.97 -13.14 -15.36
C LEU A 414 9.18 -11.89 -15.76
N ILE A 415 8.15 -12.03 -16.59
CA ILE A 415 7.22 -10.94 -16.90
C ILE A 415 6.50 -10.50 -15.62
N MET A 416 6.02 -11.43 -14.79
CA MET A 416 5.34 -11.11 -13.54
C MET A 416 6.24 -10.40 -12.52
N TYR A 417 7.50 -10.81 -12.38
CA TYR A 417 8.48 -10.06 -11.58
C TYR A 417 8.80 -8.70 -12.18
N SER A 418 8.86 -8.57 -13.51
CA SER A 418 9.08 -7.27 -14.15
C SER A 418 7.93 -6.30 -13.84
N LEU A 419 6.68 -6.77 -13.88
CA LEU A 419 5.52 -6.01 -13.46
C LEU A 419 5.54 -5.66 -11.97
N SER A 420 6.01 -6.59 -11.12
CA SER A 420 6.13 -6.33 -9.68
C SER A 420 7.17 -5.26 -9.37
N PHE A 421 8.30 -5.20 -10.09
CA PHE A 421 9.27 -4.13 -9.98
C PHE A 421 8.67 -2.77 -10.35
N ILE A 422 7.90 -2.69 -11.43
CA ILE A 422 7.22 -1.45 -11.85
C ILE A 422 6.21 -1.01 -10.79
N LEU A 423 5.37 -1.93 -10.32
CA LEU A 423 4.35 -1.64 -9.31
C LEU A 423 4.98 -1.21 -7.98
N TYR A 424 6.02 -1.90 -7.52
CA TYR A 424 6.71 -1.56 -6.29
C TYR A 424 7.48 -0.24 -6.40
N THR A 425 8.07 0.05 -7.57
CA THR A 425 8.68 1.36 -7.85
C THR A 425 7.66 2.48 -7.71
N LEU A 426 6.45 2.30 -8.27
CA LEU A 426 5.36 3.24 -8.11
C LEU A 426 4.98 3.42 -6.63
N ILE A 427 4.80 2.34 -5.87
CA ILE A 427 4.48 2.38 -4.43
C ILE A 427 5.55 3.17 -3.66
N VAL A 428 6.83 2.83 -3.83
CA VAL A 428 7.93 3.50 -3.14
C VAL A 428 8.05 4.97 -3.58
N SER A 429 7.82 5.28 -4.86
CA SER A 429 7.83 6.67 -5.35
C SER A 429 6.73 7.52 -4.70
N LEU A 430 5.53 6.96 -4.48
CA LEU A 430 4.43 7.62 -3.78
C LEU A 430 4.75 7.84 -2.31
N ILE A 431 5.36 6.86 -1.64
CA ILE A 431 5.81 6.97 -0.26
C ILE A 431 6.91 8.03 -0.12
N HIS A 432 7.88 8.04 -1.03
CA HIS A 432 8.94 9.04 -1.07
C HIS A 432 8.38 10.45 -1.35
N LEU A 433 7.43 10.58 -2.27
CA LEU A 433 6.74 11.83 -2.56
C LEU A 433 5.98 12.34 -1.32
N TYR A 434 5.36 11.45 -0.56
CA TYR A 434 4.71 11.81 0.71
C TYR A 434 5.72 12.39 1.71
N ALA A 435 6.90 11.79 1.84
CA ALA A 435 7.93 12.23 2.77
C ALA A 435 8.59 13.58 2.36
N THR A 436 8.65 13.88 1.06
CA THR A 436 9.43 15.01 0.51
C THR A 436 8.62 16.20 0.05
N THR A 437 7.29 16.19 0.18
CA THR A 437 6.42 17.27 -0.32
C THR A 437 5.62 17.99 0.75
N GLY A 438 5.20 19.21 0.43
CA GLY A 438 4.30 20.03 1.23
C GLY A 438 4.79 20.23 2.67
N ARG A 439 3.94 19.95 3.66
CA ARG A 439 4.28 20.12 5.08
C ARG A 439 5.37 19.16 5.58
N ASN A 440 5.54 18.02 4.91
CA ASN A 440 6.52 17.00 5.32
C ASN A 440 7.93 17.36 4.82
N ALA A 441 8.03 18.12 3.73
CA ALA A 441 9.31 18.62 3.20
C ALA A 441 10.06 19.49 4.21
N ALA A 442 9.35 20.41 4.88
CA ALA A 442 9.93 21.28 5.91
C ALA A 442 10.43 20.49 7.13
N SER A 443 9.72 19.43 7.52
CA SER A 443 10.18 18.51 8.57
C SER A 443 11.42 17.73 8.16
N ALA A 444 11.51 17.27 6.90
CA ALA A 444 12.68 16.59 6.37
C ALA A 444 13.92 17.50 6.30
N GLU A 445 13.72 18.78 5.98
CA GLU A 445 14.80 19.79 5.96
C GLU A 445 15.30 20.11 7.37
N HIS A 446 14.40 20.22 8.35
CA HIS A 446 14.78 20.41 9.77
C HIS A 446 15.49 19.18 10.36
N SER A 447 15.06 17.96 10.02
CA SER A 447 15.80 16.75 10.39
C SER A 447 17.16 16.66 9.71
N ARG A 448 17.32 17.15 8.48
CA ARG A 448 18.64 17.25 7.82
C ARG A 448 19.51 18.31 8.46
N SER A 449 18.99 19.48 8.82
CA SER A 449 19.79 20.53 9.48
C SER A 449 20.31 20.07 10.85
N ASN A 450 19.48 19.40 11.66
CA ASN A 450 19.88 18.92 12.98
C ASN A 450 20.89 17.76 12.91
N ASN A 451 20.93 17.01 11.79
CA ASN A 451 21.94 15.97 11.55
C ASN A 451 23.24 16.51 10.90
N ILE A 452 23.25 17.77 10.44
CA ILE A 452 24.42 18.43 9.85
C ILE A 452 25.13 19.32 10.89
N GLU A 453 24.53 19.59 12.04
CA GLU A 453 25.10 20.46 13.09
C GLU A 453 26.16 19.78 14.00
N LEU A 454 26.76 18.68 13.55
CA LEU A 454 27.86 17.99 14.26
C LEU A 454 29.08 17.72 13.37
N THR A 455 29.19 18.40 12.24
CA THR A 455 30.43 18.42 11.45
C THR A 455 30.84 19.86 11.23
N GLU A 456 32.10 20.13 11.56
CA GLU A 456 32.78 21.42 11.57
C GLU A 456 32.25 22.45 10.56
N THR A 457 32.06 23.67 11.05
CA THR A 457 31.78 24.88 10.28
C THR A 457 32.60 24.95 8.99
N PRO A 458 31.97 24.88 7.80
CA PRO A 458 32.58 25.40 6.59
C PRO A 458 32.18 26.87 6.47
N ILE A 459 33.19 27.74 6.52
CA ILE A 459 33.07 29.13 6.12
C ILE A 459 32.62 29.15 4.65
N GLN A 460 31.35 29.45 4.38
CA GLN A 460 30.92 29.92 3.07
C GLN A 460 29.76 30.92 3.16
N SER A 461 29.91 31.95 2.35
CA SER A 461 29.30 33.28 2.42
C SER A 461 27.78 33.33 2.29
N LYS A 462 27.10 33.90 3.29
CA LYS A 462 25.70 34.33 3.21
C LYS A 462 25.61 35.63 2.39
N PHE A 463 25.22 35.55 1.11
CA PHE A 463 25.06 36.73 0.25
C PHE A 463 23.67 37.37 0.28
N TYR A 464 22.69 36.88 1.05
CA TYR A 464 21.45 37.63 1.28
C TYR A 464 20.84 37.32 2.65
N SER A 465 21.27 38.06 3.68
CA SER A 465 20.51 38.20 4.92
C SER A 465 20.21 39.68 5.17
N ARG A 466 18.94 40.00 5.43
CA ARG A 466 18.45 41.36 5.69
C ARG A 466 19.09 41.91 6.98
N VAL A 467 19.67 43.10 6.91
CA VAL A 467 20.31 43.78 8.05
C VAL A 467 19.25 44.17 9.10
N PRO A 468 19.42 43.86 10.39
CA PRO A 468 18.55 44.38 11.44
C PRO A 468 18.87 45.85 11.68
N THR A 469 17.90 46.74 11.45
CA THR A 469 17.99 48.16 11.82
C THR A 469 17.87 48.31 13.33
N SER A 470 18.92 48.80 13.98
CA SER A 470 18.88 49.29 15.35
C SER A 470 18.61 50.79 15.38
N SER A 471 17.50 51.19 15.98
CA SER A 471 17.30 52.55 16.50
C SER A 471 16.22 52.59 17.59
N ARG A 472 16.69 52.39 18.83
CA ARG A 472 16.48 53.21 20.04
C ARG A 472 15.04 53.60 20.47
N ALA A 473 14.59 53.10 21.62
CA ALA A 473 14.45 53.89 22.87
C ALA A 473 13.66 53.15 23.99
N GLY A 474 14.27 53.07 25.18
CA GLY A 474 13.59 53.21 26.48
C GLY A 474 12.92 51.97 27.10
N ALA A 475 13.61 51.31 28.03
CA ALA A 475 13.14 51.09 29.41
C ALA A 475 14.10 50.13 30.13
N GLU A 476 14.41 50.50 31.37
CA GLU A 476 15.25 49.82 32.36
C GLU A 476 14.72 48.41 32.71
N GLU A 477 15.62 47.47 32.99
CA GLU A 477 15.77 46.96 34.37
C GLU A 477 16.97 46.00 34.48
N THR A 478 17.87 46.40 35.38
CA THR A 478 19.00 45.65 35.93
C THR A 478 18.57 44.42 36.73
N ARG A 479 19.31 43.31 36.59
CA ARG A 479 19.71 42.43 37.72
C ARG A 479 20.85 41.50 37.28
N HIS A 480 22.08 41.98 37.44
CA HIS A 480 23.27 41.13 37.47
C HIS A 480 23.48 40.72 38.92
N VAL A 481 23.43 39.42 39.21
CA VAL A 481 23.82 38.85 40.51
C VAL A 481 25.35 38.68 40.47
N LEU A 482 26.02 39.25 41.47
CA LEU A 482 27.44 39.05 41.77
C LEU A 482 27.63 37.76 42.55
N GLY A 483 28.69 37.04 42.23
CA GLY A 483 29.30 35.99 43.03
C GLY A 483 30.66 35.70 42.41
N ASP A 484 31.69 36.40 42.92
CA ASP A 484 33.09 36.07 42.66
C ASP A 484 33.60 35.17 43.79
N ASP A 485 34.43 34.22 43.39
CA ASP A 485 35.07 33.19 44.21
C ASP A 485 36.26 33.74 45.04
N GLU A 486 36.43 33.11 46.21
CA GLU A 486 37.65 32.75 46.97
C GLU A 486 38.72 33.79 47.43
N ASP A 487 39.27 33.42 48.60
CA ASP A 487 40.56 33.75 49.23
C ASP A 487 40.65 34.77 50.40
N ASP A 488 41.19 34.21 51.51
CA ASP A 488 41.57 34.69 52.86
C ASP A 488 40.52 34.81 54.00
#